data_AF-A0A1C5MRX4-F1
#
_entry.id   AF-A0A1C5MRX4-F1
#
_cell.length_a   1.000
_cell.length_b   1.000
_cell.length_c   1.000
_cell.angle_alpha   90.00
_cell.angle_beta   90.00
_cell.angle_gamma   90.00
#
_symmetry.space_group_name_H-M   'P 1'
#
loop_
_entity.id
_entity.type
_entity.pdbx_description
1 polymer ?
#
loop_
_entity_poly.entity_id
_entity_poly.type
_entity_poly.pdbx_seq_one_letter_code
_entity_poly.pdbx_strand_id
1 'polypeptide(L)'
;MEQIFVYRTSGGKNILSNLSNEVKPIVLTVLEGILKDGLENFTTRPIDKKITPTLYEIKKKDVRIFYYRGLDNTINIVYITEHKQKNKTEKTDKKTAVDREKRMLKNPLIHREHI
;
A
#
# COMPACT_ATOMS: atom_id res chain seq x y z
N MET A 1 -3.91 15.92 -9.24
CA MET A 1 -2.78 15.57 -8.36
C MET A 1 -3.22 14.35 -7.58
N GLU A 2 -2.54 13.22 -7.72
CA GLU A 2 -2.89 12.01 -6.96
C GLU A 2 -2.69 12.30 -5.47
N GLN A 3 -3.65 11.91 -4.62
CA GLN A 3 -3.49 11.96 -3.16
C GLN A 3 -3.21 10.55 -2.66
N ILE A 4 -2.23 10.43 -1.77
CA ILE A 4 -1.87 9.16 -1.17
C ILE A 4 -2.38 9.11 0.26
N PHE A 5 -3.02 8.00 0.59
CA PHE A 5 -3.41 7.66 1.94
C PHE A 5 -2.75 6.35 2.33
N VAL A 6 -2.42 6.22 3.61
CA VAL A 6 -1.81 5.02 4.18
C VAL A 6 -2.70 4.44 5.26
N TYR A 7 -2.61 3.12 5.44
CA TYR A 7 -3.31 2.45 6.54
C TYR A 7 -2.80 2.93 7.90
N ARG A 8 -3.75 3.30 8.76
CA ARG A 8 -3.55 3.65 10.16
C ARG A 8 -4.20 2.61 11.07
N THR A 9 -3.47 2.17 12.08
CA THR A 9 -4.02 1.30 13.12
C THR A 9 -4.96 2.09 14.04
N SER A 10 -5.88 1.41 14.74
CA SER A 10 -6.75 2.06 15.73
C SER A 10 -5.98 2.74 16.87
N GLY A 11 -4.74 2.31 17.13
CA GLY A 11 -3.82 2.94 18.08
C GLY A 11 -3.09 4.19 17.52
N GLY A 12 -3.46 4.65 16.33
CA GLY A 12 -2.98 5.90 15.75
C GLY A 12 -1.67 5.81 14.97
N LYS A 13 -0.97 4.67 14.99
CA LYS A 13 0.26 4.46 14.21
C LYS A 13 -0.06 4.05 12.78
N ASN A 14 0.60 4.68 11.81
CA ASN A 14 0.49 4.30 10.40
C ASN A 14 1.54 3.26 9.99
N ILE A 15 1.39 2.68 8.79
CA ILE A 15 2.30 1.65 8.28
C ILE A 15 3.74 2.12 8.06
N LEU A 16 3.97 3.43 7.90
CA LEU A 16 5.31 3.98 7.67
C LEU A 16 6.13 4.04 8.96
N SER A 17 5.48 4.08 10.13
CA SER A 17 6.18 4.16 11.43
C SER A 17 6.93 2.88 11.80
N ASN A 18 6.54 1.75 11.20
CA ASN A 18 7.09 0.44 11.54
C ASN A 18 8.11 -0.06 10.50
N LEU A 19 8.43 0.75 9.49
CA LEU A 19 9.38 0.37 8.46
C LEU A 19 10.81 0.37 9.00
N SER A 20 11.62 -0.59 8.57
CA SER A 20 13.06 -0.56 8.87
C SER A 20 13.74 0.67 8.25
N ASN A 21 14.86 1.08 8.84
CA ASN A 21 15.65 2.20 8.34
C ASN A 21 16.17 1.97 6.91
N GLU A 22 16.35 0.71 6.51
CA GLU A 22 16.78 0.34 5.15
C GLU A 22 15.63 0.47 4.14
N VAL A 23 14.42 0.05 4.51
CA VAL A 23 13.26 0.02 3.61
C VAL A 23 12.57 1.38 3.50
N LYS A 24 12.56 2.16 4.58
CA LYS A 24 11.85 3.44 4.63
C LYS A 24 12.21 4.38 3.47
N PRO A 25 13.49 4.61 3.11
CA PRO A 25 13.84 5.42 1.94
C PRO A 25 13.29 4.85 0.62
N ILE A 26 13.30 3.53 0.44
CA ILE A 26 12.79 2.87 -0.78
C ILE A 26 11.30 3.13 -0.94
N VAL A 27 10.53 2.98 0.14
CA VAL A 27 9.09 3.25 0.15
C VAL A 27 8.83 4.72 -0.14
N LEU A 28 9.52 5.65 0.54
CA LEU A 28 9.35 7.08 0.32
C LEU A 28 9.65 7.48 -1.13
N THR A 29 10.70 6.93 -1.76
CA THR A 29 10.97 7.16 -3.19
C THR A 29 9.83 6.70 -4.09
N VAL A 30 9.19 5.56 -3.78
CA VAL A 30 8.03 5.10 -4.56
C VAL A 30 6.85 6.05 -4.38
N LEU A 31 6.54 6.45 -3.15
CA LEU A 31 5.42 7.36 -2.86
C LEU A 31 5.62 8.73 -3.51
N GLU A 32 6.84 9.29 -3.44
CA GLU A 32 7.17 10.53 -4.14
C GLU A 32 7.04 10.40 -5.66
N GLY A 33 7.50 9.29 -6.24
CA GLY A 33 7.37 9.05 -7.68
C GLY A 33 5.90 8.93 -8.11
N ILE A 34 5.03 8.33 -7.28
CA ILE A 34 3.59 8.32 -7.53
C ILE A 34 3.04 9.76 -7.55
N LEU A 35 3.40 10.60 -6.58
CA LEU A 35 2.91 11.98 -6.49
C LEU A 35 3.41 12.87 -7.64
N LYS A 36 4.66 12.69 -8.07
CA LYS A 36 5.32 13.52 -9.10
C LYS A 36 4.99 13.05 -10.52
N ASP A 37 5.13 11.76 -10.75
CA ASP A 37 5.14 11.17 -12.09
C ASP A 37 3.90 10.31 -12.37
N GLY A 38 3.08 10.03 -11.35
CA GLY A 38 1.89 9.18 -11.49
C GLY A 38 2.17 7.69 -11.32
N LEU A 39 1.16 6.96 -10.87
CA LEU A 39 1.22 5.52 -10.61
C LEU A 39 1.55 4.67 -11.86
N GLU A 40 1.24 5.15 -13.06
CA GLU A 40 1.50 4.50 -14.35
C GLU A 40 2.99 4.19 -14.61
N ASN A 41 3.89 4.92 -13.95
CA ASN A 41 5.33 4.69 -14.05
C ASN A 41 5.82 3.47 -13.24
N PHE A 42 4.92 2.80 -12.51
CA PHE A 42 5.24 1.62 -11.73
C PHE A 42 4.65 0.35 -12.35
N THR A 43 5.44 -0.73 -12.38
CA THR A 43 4.91 -2.05 -12.71
C THR A 43 4.02 -2.54 -11.58
N THR A 44 2.72 -2.63 -11.85
CA THR A 44 1.70 -3.05 -10.89
C THR A 44 1.09 -4.40 -11.30
N ARG A 45 0.72 -5.22 -10.32
CA ARG A 45 0.04 -6.51 -10.57
C ARG A 45 -1.12 -6.70 -9.61
N PRO A 46 -2.30 -7.17 -10.06
CA PRO A 46 -3.41 -7.45 -9.16
C PRO A 46 -3.08 -8.65 -8.26
N ILE A 47 -3.32 -8.52 -6.96
CA ILE A 47 -3.05 -9.59 -5.99
C ILE A 47 -4.25 -10.49 -5.71
N ASP A 48 -5.44 -9.93 -5.88
CA ASP A 48 -6.74 -10.60 -5.84
C ASP A 48 -7.75 -9.83 -6.70
N LYS A 49 -8.18 -10.43 -7.82
CA LYS A 49 -9.14 -9.85 -8.76
C LYS A 49 -10.60 -10.02 -8.31
N LYS A 50 -10.86 -10.80 -7.25
CA LYS A 50 -12.21 -11.08 -6.75
C LYS A 50 -12.70 -10.03 -5.75
N ILE A 51 -11.83 -9.09 -5.37
CA ILE A 51 -12.13 -8.04 -4.40
C ILE A 51 -12.34 -6.73 -5.15
N THR A 52 -13.34 -5.97 -4.71
CA THR A 52 -13.67 -4.64 -5.21
C THR A 52 -13.57 -3.64 -4.07
N PRO A 53 -12.70 -2.63 -4.16
CA PRO A 53 -11.78 -2.34 -5.25
C PRO A 53 -10.66 -3.38 -5.36
N THR A 54 -10.15 -3.61 -6.57
CA THR A 54 -9.04 -4.55 -6.80
C THR A 54 -7.78 -4.05 -6.09
N LEU A 55 -7.14 -4.95 -5.34
CA LEU A 55 -5.84 -4.70 -4.73
C LEU A 55 -4.71 -5.03 -5.70
N TYR A 56 -3.75 -4.13 -5.75
CA TYR A 56 -2.56 -4.18 -6.59
C TYR A 56 -1.29 -4.21 -5.73
N GLU A 57 -0.22 -4.70 -6.33
CA GLU A 57 1.12 -4.77 -5.76
C GLU A 57 2.11 -4.03 -6.66
N ILE A 58 2.89 -3.13 -6.06
CA ILE A 58 4.12 -2.57 -6.63
C ILE A 58 5.30 -3.38 -6.09
N LYS A 59 6.17 -3.83 -6.98
CA LYS A 59 7.42 -4.53 -6.62
C LYS A 59 8.61 -3.59 -6.79
N LYS A 60 9.34 -3.32 -5.71
CA LYS A 60 10.58 -2.55 -5.75
C LYS A 60 11.64 -3.26 -4.89
N LYS A 61 12.68 -3.80 -5.52
CA LYS A 61 13.71 -4.62 -4.86
C LYS A 61 13.07 -5.77 -4.04
N ASP A 62 13.36 -5.87 -2.76
CA ASP A 62 12.82 -6.82 -1.76
C ASP A 62 11.56 -6.29 -1.04
N VAL A 63 11.07 -5.12 -1.44
CA VAL A 63 9.87 -4.48 -0.87
C VAL A 63 8.66 -4.75 -1.77
N ARG A 64 7.51 -4.99 -1.14
CA ARG A 64 6.19 -5.03 -1.80
C ARG A 64 5.29 -3.99 -1.17
N ILE A 65 4.62 -3.19 -1.99
CA ILE A 65 3.68 -2.17 -1.56
C ILE A 65 2.31 -2.54 -2.13
N PHE A 66 1.35 -2.76 -1.25
CA PHE A 66 -0.02 -3.13 -1.60
C PHE A 66 -0.93 -1.92 -1.52
N TYR A 67 -1.74 -1.71 -2.56
CA TYR A 67 -2.62 -0.56 -2.64
C TYR A 67 -3.90 -0.85 -3.43
N TYR A 68 -4.92 -0.02 -3.27
CA TYR A 68 -6.05 0.07 -4.19
C TYR A 68 -6.28 1.52 -4.63
N ARG A 69 -6.93 1.70 -5.79
CA ARG A 69 -7.47 3.01 -6.21
C ARG A 69 -8.86 3.20 -5.65
N GLY A 70 -9.07 4.29 -4.92
CA GLY A 70 -10.38 4.70 -4.43
C GLY A 70 -11.24 5.29 -5.55
N LEU A 71 -12.56 5.34 -5.33
CA LEU A 71 -13.51 5.98 -6.25
C LEU A 71 -13.30 7.50 -6.36
N ASP A 72 -12.63 8.08 -5.37
CA ASP A 72 -12.24 9.49 -5.25
C ASP A 72 -10.89 9.79 -5.93
N ASN A 73 -10.41 8.91 -6.81
CA ASN A 73 -9.09 8.99 -7.47
C ASN A 73 -7.90 9.03 -6.49
N THR A 74 -8.08 8.52 -5.28
CA THR A 74 -6.99 8.43 -4.29
C THR A 74 -6.28 7.09 -4.35
N ILE A 75 -5.01 7.08 -3.97
CA ILE A 75 -4.21 5.87 -3.84
C ILE A 75 -4.12 5.50 -2.37
N ASN A 76 -4.60 4.30 -2.03
CA ASN A 76 -4.72 3.85 -0.65
C ASN A 76 -3.74 2.71 -0.40
N ILE A 77 -2.61 2.99 0.25
CA ILE A 77 -1.59 2.01 0.61
C ILE A 77 -2.05 1.25 1.85
N VAL A 78 -2.34 -0.04 1.69
CA VAL A 78 -2.92 -0.88 2.75
C VAL A 78 -1.85 -1.64 3.54
N TYR A 79 -0.76 -2.02 2.86
CA TYR A 79 0.28 -2.82 3.49
C TYR A 79 1.62 -2.67 2.76
N ILE A 80 2.71 -2.87 3.50
CA ILE A 80 4.07 -2.89 2.98
C ILE A 80 4.76 -4.10 3.62
N THR A 81 5.50 -4.86 2.83
CA THR A 81 6.31 -5.98 3.31
C THR A 81 7.75 -5.80 2.91
N GLU A 82 8.65 -6.16 3.81
CA GLU A 82 10.10 -6.02 3.69
C GLU A 82 10.77 -7.36 3.44
N HIS A 83 12.01 -7.33 2.93
CA HIS A 83 12.91 -8.49 2.85
C HIS A 83 12.32 -9.72 2.16
N LYS A 84 11.43 -9.51 1.19
CA LYS A 84 10.83 -10.62 0.45
C LYS A 84 11.84 -11.20 -0.53
N GLN A 85 11.93 -12.54 -0.54
CA GLN A 85 12.63 -13.24 -1.61
C GLN A 85 12.10 -12.78 -2.98
N LYS A 86 13.03 -12.64 -3.94
CA LYS A 86 12.87 -11.86 -5.19
C LYS A 86 11.56 -12.04 -5.95
N ASN A 87 10.85 -13.17 -5.80
CA ASN A 87 9.70 -13.52 -6.64
C ASN A 87 8.42 -13.95 -5.92
N LYS A 88 8.35 -13.99 -4.58
CA LYS A 88 7.17 -14.55 -3.89
C LYS A 88 6.52 -13.56 -2.95
N THR A 89 5.21 -13.44 -3.09
CA THR A 89 4.32 -12.73 -2.18
C THR A 89 3.56 -13.78 -1.40
N GLU A 90 3.62 -13.73 -0.07
CA GLU A 90 3.03 -14.79 0.76
C GLU A 90 1.51 -14.64 0.87
N LYS A 91 0.82 -15.75 1.16
CA LYS A 91 -0.63 -15.76 1.38
C LYS A 91 -1.02 -14.87 2.57
N THR A 92 -0.18 -14.84 3.60
CA THR A 92 -0.31 -14.01 4.81
C THR A 92 -0.25 -12.52 4.48
N ASP A 93 0.66 -12.11 3.58
CA ASP A 93 0.78 -10.72 3.15
C ASP A 93 -0.50 -10.27 2.43
N LYS A 94 -0.97 -11.09 1.48
CA LYS A 94 -2.21 -10.82 0.74
C LYS A 94 -3.41 -10.73 1.68
N LYS A 95 -3.55 -11.68 2.61
CA LYS A 95 -4.63 -11.66 3.61
C LYS A 95 -4.60 -10.37 4.43
N THR A 96 -3.41 -9.97 4.88
CA THR A 96 -3.23 -8.72 5.65
C THR A 96 -3.63 -7.49 4.84
N ALA A 97 -3.24 -7.41 3.56
CA ALA A 97 -3.64 -6.32 2.67
C ALA A 97 -5.17 -6.24 2.51
N VAL A 98 -5.83 -7.40 2.31
CA VAL A 98 -7.30 -7.49 2.20
C VAL A 98 -8.01 -7.08 3.49
N ASP A 99 -7.55 -7.57 4.64
CA ASP A 99 -8.19 -7.23 5.92
C ASP A 99 -8.08 -5.73 6.23
N ARG A 100 -6.97 -5.09 5.83
CA ARG A 100 -6.75 -3.65 6.01
C ARG A 100 -7.53 -2.80 5.02
N GLU A 101 -7.64 -3.23 3.78
CA GLU A 101 -8.51 -2.62 2.76
C GLU A 101 -9.95 -2.54 3.27
N LYS A 102 -10.53 -3.66 3.70
CA LYS A 102 -11.88 -3.70 4.30
C LYS A 102 -12.04 -2.74 5.48
N ARG A 103 -11.02 -2.60 6.32
CA ARG A 103 -11.03 -1.66 7.46
C ARG A 103 -11.01 -0.21 7.01
N MET A 104 -10.19 0.15 6.01
CA MET A 104 -10.15 1.50 5.44
C MET A 104 -11.47 1.89 4.79
N LEU A 105 -12.12 0.95 4.09
CA LEU A 105 -13.43 1.20 3.50
C LEU A 105 -14.53 1.34 4.56
N LYS A 106 -14.52 0.48 5.58
CA LYS A 106 -15.55 0.48 6.63
C LYS A 106 -15.45 1.71 7.54
N ASN A 107 -14.25 2.06 7.99
CA ASN A 107 -14.01 3.15 8.94
C ASN A 107 -12.83 4.04 8.50
N PRO A 108 -12.97 4.82 7.42
CA PRO A 108 -11.88 5.62 6.86
C PRO A 108 -11.32 6.63 7.86
N LEU A 109 -12.15 7.26 8.68
CA LEU A 109 -11.71 8.25 9.68
C LEU A 109 -10.71 7.70 10.71
N ILE A 110 -10.71 6.38 10.93
CA ILE A 110 -9.80 5.70 11.87
C ILE A 110 -8.61 5.10 11.12
N HIS A 111 -8.87 4.49 9.96
CA HIS A 111 -7.91 3.60 9.31
C HIS A 111 -7.22 4.19 8.09
N ARG A 112 -7.58 5.39 7.66
CA ARG A 112 -7.05 6.06 6.48
C ARG A 112 -6.43 7.40 6.88
N GLU A 113 -5.14 7.56 6.62
CA GLU A 113 -4.36 8.75 6.97
C GLU A 113 -3.73 9.33 5.71
N HIS A 114 -3.90 10.63 5.48
CA HIS A 114 -3.28 11.36 4.37
C HIS A 114 -1.81 11.61 4.68
N ILE A 115 -0.93 11.52 3.67
CA ILE A 115 0.51 11.77 3.79
C ILE A 115 1.01 12.81 2.79
#